data_AF-A0A9E6BQ04-F1
#
_entry.id   AF-A0A9E6BQ04-F1
#
_cell.length_a   1.000
_cell.length_b   1.000
_cell.length_c   1.000
_cell.angle_alpha   90.00
_cell.angle_beta   90.00
_cell.angle_gamma   90.00
#
_symmetry.space_group_name_H-M   'P 1'
#
loop_
_entity.id
_entity.type
_entity.pdbx_description
1 polymer ?
#
loop_
_entity_poly.entity_id
_entity_poly.type
_entity_poly.pdbx_seq_one_letter_code
_entity_poly.pdbx_strand_id
1 'polypeptide(L)'
;MPAFLLMVGVAMPYSYAKRRRQGHSFGRRLRHTAVRSAVLIWLGVLIHSQHSRQLVSLFTNVLPVISLGYLLVFLALEGGVRVQIVSLAVMLVRYWVLFVAYPAPGPGYDFAATGSDPGWGLPGLFAHWTKNANAAAAFDRWFLNLFPRPQPFRFRPDGHVVLGFVPAIATMLFGVLTGELLRSRNHTGSNCKPIRSCVSRDLFPLGLG
;
A
#
# COMPACT_ATOMS: atom_id res chain seq x y z
N MET A 1 -5.89 -0.73 11.11
CA MET A 1 -4.78 -0.19 10.28
C MET A 1 -5.21 0.70 9.12
N PRO A 2 -6.31 0.43 8.37
CA PRO A 2 -6.67 1.23 7.20
C PRO A 2 -6.90 2.73 7.48
N ALA A 3 -7.66 3.07 8.53
CA ALA A 3 -7.94 4.45 8.90
C ALA A 3 -6.69 5.27 9.27
N PHE A 4 -5.71 4.64 9.92
CA PHE A 4 -4.44 5.27 10.25
C PHE A 4 -3.66 5.65 8.99
N LEU A 5 -3.54 4.73 8.03
CA LEU A 5 -2.84 4.98 6.76
C LEU A 5 -3.55 6.05 5.92
N LEU A 6 -4.89 6.07 5.98
CA LEU A 6 -5.68 7.12 5.36
C LEU A 6 -5.33 8.50 5.96
N MET A 7 -5.33 8.64 7.29
CA MET A 7 -4.96 9.90 7.95
C MET A 7 -3.52 10.32 7.64
N VAL A 8 -2.57 9.38 7.63
CA VAL A 8 -1.18 9.63 7.24
C VAL A 8 -1.10 10.15 5.79
N GLY A 9 -1.89 9.55 4.88
CA GLY A 9 -2.03 10.02 3.51
C GLY A 9 -2.58 11.45 3.45
N VAL A 10 -3.67 11.75 4.16
CA VAL A 10 -4.30 13.08 4.19
C VAL A 10 -3.34 14.17 4.67
N ALA A 11 -2.45 13.86 5.62
CA ALA A 11 -1.48 14.82 6.15
C ALA A 11 -0.32 15.12 5.17
N MET A 12 -0.03 14.23 4.22
CA MET A 12 1.16 14.32 3.37
C MET A 12 1.17 15.56 2.44
N PRO A 13 0.08 15.91 1.73
CA PRO A 13 0.01 17.12 0.90
C PRO A 13 0.30 18.42 1.63
N TYR A 14 -0.11 18.52 2.90
CA TYR A 14 0.11 19.72 3.73
C TYR A 14 1.60 19.87 4.09
N SER A 15 2.23 18.77 4.51
CA SER A 15 3.67 18.73 4.80
C SER A 15 4.51 19.02 3.55
N TYR A 16 4.14 18.44 2.41
CA TYR A 16 4.82 18.66 1.14
C TYR A 16 4.72 20.14 0.69
N ALA A 17 3.52 20.75 0.77
CA ALA A 17 3.32 22.15 0.42
C ALA A 17 4.13 23.12 1.30
N LYS A 18 4.19 22.87 2.61
CA LYS A 18 5.00 23.67 3.54
C LYS A 18 6.48 23.66 3.15
N ARG A 19 7.02 22.48 2.83
CA ARG A 19 8.43 22.32 2.43
C ARG A 19 8.73 22.91 1.04
N ARG A 20 7.76 22.88 0.12
CA ARG A 20 7.90 23.51 -1.20
C ARG A 20 8.00 25.04 -1.07
N ARG A 21 7.22 25.66 -0.17
CA ARG A 21 7.29 27.10 0.13
C ARG A 21 8.60 27.53 0.77
N GLN A 22 9.30 26.62 1.45
CA GLN A 22 10.59 26.87 2.09
C GLN A 22 11.78 26.79 1.11
N GLY A 23 11.55 26.56 -0.19
CA GLY A 23 12.63 26.59 -1.21
C GLY A 23 13.60 25.41 -1.18
N HIS A 24 13.30 24.33 -0.44
CA HIS A 24 14.21 23.18 -0.37
C HIS A 24 14.21 22.39 -1.69
N SER A 25 15.41 22.15 -2.23
CA SER A 25 15.61 21.33 -3.43
C SER A 25 15.00 19.93 -3.28
N PHE A 26 14.50 19.38 -4.39
CA PHE A 26 13.85 18.07 -4.46
C PHE A 26 14.70 16.95 -3.82
N GLY A 27 15.99 16.90 -4.15
CA GLY A 27 16.91 15.90 -3.60
C GLY A 27 17.11 15.99 -2.09
N ARG A 28 17.11 17.20 -1.50
CA ARG A 28 17.24 17.38 -0.04
C ARG A 28 15.99 16.91 0.70
N ARG A 29 14.80 17.06 0.07
CA ARG A 29 13.53 16.54 0.59
C ARG A 29 13.48 15.01 0.51
N LEU A 30 13.90 14.42 -0.60
CA LEU A 30 13.99 12.97 -0.78
C LEU A 30 14.98 12.35 0.23
N ARG A 31 16.17 12.94 0.41
CA ARG A 31 17.18 12.43 1.36
C ARG A 31 16.67 12.44 2.80
N HIS A 32 16.00 13.51 3.24
CA HIS A 32 15.46 13.58 4.59
C HIS A 32 14.36 12.53 4.81
N THR A 33 13.51 12.34 3.81
CA THR A 33 12.48 11.29 3.83
C THR A 33 13.11 9.90 3.90
N ALA A 34 14.09 9.62 3.04
CA ALA A 34 14.77 8.34 2.95
C ALA A 34 15.49 7.98 4.26
N VAL A 35 16.15 8.95 4.90
CA VAL A 35 16.76 8.76 6.22
C VAL A 35 15.69 8.46 7.27
N ARG A 36 14.58 9.19 7.26
CA ARG A 36 13.49 8.95 8.23
C ARG A 36 12.85 7.58 8.03
N SER A 37 12.62 7.15 6.79
CA SER A 37 12.10 5.81 6.49
C SER A 37 13.11 4.73 6.89
N ALA A 38 14.41 4.94 6.62
CA ALA A 38 15.45 4.01 7.03
C ALA A 38 15.52 3.87 8.56
N VAL A 39 15.43 4.97 9.30
CA VAL A 39 15.39 4.97 10.78
C VAL A 39 14.15 4.24 11.30
N LEU A 40 12.98 4.43 10.69
CA LEU A 40 11.74 3.72 11.10
C LEU A 40 11.79 2.22 10.78
N ILE A 41 12.37 1.84 9.63
CA ILE A 41 12.61 0.42 9.29
C ILE A 41 13.58 -0.19 10.31
N TRP A 42 14.70 0.47 10.57
CA TRP A 42 15.70 0.02 11.56
C TRP A 42 15.12 -0.09 12.96
N LEU A 43 14.33 0.89 13.40
CA LEU A 43 13.66 0.85 14.70
C LEU A 43 12.64 -0.30 14.77
N GLY A 44 11.91 -0.54 13.68
CA GLY A 44 11.00 -1.69 13.58
C GLY A 44 11.74 -3.04 13.66
N VAL A 45 12.92 -3.15 13.04
CA VAL A 45 13.80 -4.32 13.15
C VAL A 45 14.31 -4.49 14.59
N LEU A 46 14.73 -3.41 15.25
CA LEU A 46 15.27 -3.43 16.61
C LEU A 46 14.24 -3.83 17.67
N ILE A 47 13.04 -3.23 17.65
CA ILE A 47 11.96 -3.59 18.59
C ILE A 47 11.56 -5.05 18.39
N HIS A 48 11.49 -5.51 17.14
CA HIS A 48 11.09 -6.88 16.82
C HIS A 48 12.18 -7.91 17.15
N SER A 49 13.45 -7.55 16.93
CA SER A 49 14.61 -8.39 17.26
C SER A 49 14.71 -8.73 18.75
N GLN A 50 14.17 -7.88 19.64
CA GLN A 50 14.15 -8.15 21.07
C GLN A 50 13.00 -9.08 21.51
N HIS A 51 11.94 -9.22 20.71
CA HIS A 51 10.70 -9.88 21.16
C HIS A 51 10.34 -11.15 20.39
N SER A 52 10.85 -11.39 19.17
CA SER A 52 10.52 -12.61 18.41
C SER A 52 11.56 -12.93 17.32
N ARG A 53 12.13 -14.14 17.36
CA ARG A 53 13.06 -14.69 16.32
C ARG A 53 12.39 -14.98 14.96
N GLN A 54 11.25 -14.37 14.64
CA GLN A 54 10.51 -14.65 13.41
C GLN A 54 10.48 -13.43 12.48
N LEU A 55 11.27 -13.50 11.41
CA LEU A 55 11.33 -12.51 10.31
C LEU A 55 9.97 -12.29 9.62
N VAL A 56 9.03 -13.23 9.75
CA VAL A 56 7.68 -13.17 9.16
C VAL A 56 6.87 -11.98 9.63
N SER A 57 6.91 -11.70 10.92
CA SER A 57 6.15 -10.61 11.51
C SER A 57 6.71 -9.25 11.07
N LEU A 58 8.02 -9.16 10.81
CA LEU A 58 8.65 -7.96 10.27
C LEU A 58 8.02 -7.51 8.94
N PHE A 59 7.82 -8.42 7.98
CA PHE A 59 7.30 -8.06 6.66
C PHE A 59 5.82 -7.69 6.65
N THR A 60 5.08 -8.06 7.70
CA THR A 60 3.64 -7.80 7.81
C THR A 60 3.35 -6.62 8.75
N ASN A 61 4.38 -6.16 9.48
CA ASN A 61 4.26 -5.03 10.38
C ASN A 61 3.97 -3.73 9.63
N VAL A 62 3.29 -2.81 10.31
CA VAL A 62 2.87 -1.51 9.75
C VAL A 62 4.05 -0.63 9.37
N LEU A 63 5.17 -0.77 10.08
CA LEU A 63 6.36 0.06 9.91
C LEU A 63 6.98 -0.04 8.50
N PRO A 64 7.26 -1.24 7.96
CA PRO A 64 7.69 -1.36 6.57
C PRO A 64 6.63 -0.91 5.56
N VAL A 65 5.35 -1.17 5.83
CA VAL A 65 4.24 -0.71 4.96
C VAL A 65 4.20 0.82 4.88
N ILE A 66 4.32 1.52 6.01
CA ILE A 66 4.37 2.99 6.07
C ILE A 66 5.62 3.49 5.34
N SER A 67 6.75 2.81 5.51
CA SER A 67 8.04 3.23 4.93
C SER A 67 8.05 3.10 3.40
N LEU A 68 7.58 1.97 2.86
CA LEU A 68 7.47 1.75 1.42
C LEU A 68 6.36 2.61 0.81
N GLY A 69 5.23 2.71 1.50
CA GLY A 69 4.11 3.56 1.10
C GLY A 69 4.53 5.01 0.99
N TYR A 70 5.28 5.54 1.96
CA TYR A 70 5.73 6.93 1.93
C TYR A 70 6.62 7.24 0.71
N LEU A 71 7.53 6.33 0.33
CA LEU A 71 8.38 6.52 -0.85
C LEU A 71 7.56 6.56 -2.15
N LEU A 72 6.66 5.59 -2.32
CA LEU A 72 5.83 5.51 -3.53
C LEU A 72 4.84 6.68 -3.63
N VAL A 73 4.23 7.04 -2.52
CA VAL A 73 3.28 8.15 -2.47
C VAL A 73 3.99 9.50 -2.62
N PHE A 74 5.20 9.67 -2.09
CA PHE A 74 6.02 10.85 -2.34
C PHE A 74 6.36 11.01 -3.83
N LEU A 75 6.66 9.92 -4.52
CA LEU A 75 6.92 9.94 -5.96
C LEU A 75 5.64 10.27 -6.75
N ALA A 76 4.49 9.74 -6.33
CA ALA A 76 3.21 10.05 -6.95
C ALA A 76 2.78 11.52 -6.75
N LEU A 77 3.18 12.15 -5.64
CA LEU A 77 2.96 13.58 -5.40
C LEU A 77 3.69 14.48 -6.40
N GLU A 78 4.86 14.08 -6.89
CA GLU A 78 5.59 14.83 -7.93
C GLU A 78 4.90 14.73 -9.30
N GLY A 79 4.28 13.57 -9.61
CA GLY A 79 3.60 13.33 -10.89
C GLY A 79 2.21 13.96 -11.02
N GLY A 80 1.73 14.66 -10.00
CA GLY A 80 0.40 15.28 -9.98
C GLY A 80 -0.76 14.31 -9.75
N VAL A 81 -1.98 14.85 -9.61
CA VAL A 81 -3.21 14.12 -9.23
C VAL A 81 -3.49 12.94 -10.15
N ARG A 82 -3.16 13.10 -11.42
CA ARG A 82 -3.40 12.10 -12.45
C ARG A 82 -2.52 10.86 -12.28
N VAL A 83 -1.22 11.06 -12.03
CA VAL A 83 -0.29 9.96 -11.74
C VAL A 83 -0.71 9.26 -10.45
N GLN A 84 -1.22 9.98 -9.47
CA GLN A 84 -1.79 9.38 -8.25
C GLN A 84 -3.01 8.49 -8.56
N ILE A 85 -3.99 8.97 -9.34
CA ILE A 85 -5.18 8.19 -9.71
C ILE A 85 -4.80 6.96 -10.55
N VAL A 86 -3.93 7.14 -11.55
CA VAL A 86 -3.46 6.03 -12.40
C VAL A 86 -2.70 5.01 -11.55
N SER A 87 -1.79 5.45 -10.68
CA SER A 87 -1.03 4.55 -9.80
C SER A 87 -1.95 3.79 -8.84
N LEU A 88 -2.96 4.46 -8.29
CA LEU A 88 -3.99 3.86 -7.43
C LEU A 88 -4.75 2.76 -8.18
N ALA A 89 -5.29 3.10 -9.36
CA ALA A 89 -6.04 2.16 -10.19
C ALA A 89 -5.17 0.97 -10.61
N VAL A 90 -3.95 1.23 -11.08
CA VAL A 90 -3.01 0.18 -11.50
C VAL A 90 -2.65 -0.75 -10.33
N MET A 91 -2.39 -0.22 -9.13
CA MET A 91 -2.11 -1.05 -7.95
C MET A 91 -3.29 -1.96 -7.60
N LEU A 92 -4.52 -1.42 -7.56
CA LEU A 92 -5.71 -2.20 -7.25
C LEU A 92 -5.99 -3.27 -8.30
N VAL A 93 -5.95 -2.89 -9.58
CA VAL A 93 -6.25 -3.80 -10.70
C VAL A 93 -5.21 -4.91 -10.75
N ARG A 94 -3.91 -4.61 -10.65
CA ARG A 94 -2.87 -5.65 -10.62
C ARG A 94 -3.04 -6.60 -9.44
N TYR A 95 -3.35 -6.07 -8.26
CA TYR A 95 -3.60 -6.89 -7.08
C TYR A 95 -4.82 -7.79 -7.26
N TRP A 96 -5.90 -7.26 -7.82
CA TRP A 96 -7.11 -8.04 -8.11
C TRP A 96 -6.86 -9.13 -9.16
N VAL A 97 -6.19 -8.80 -10.28
CA VAL A 97 -5.83 -9.75 -11.33
C VAL A 97 -4.96 -10.87 -10.77
N LEU A 98 -4.02 -10.57 -9.87
CA LEU A 98 -3.19 -11.58 -9.23
C LEU A 98 -4.02 -12.64 -8.48
N PHE A 99 -5.12 -12.24 -7.84
CA PHE A 99 -6.00 -13.16 -7.12
C PHE A 99 -6.84 -14.00 -8.07
N VAL A 100 -7.42 -13.38 -9.11
CA VAL A 100 -8.26 -14.08 -10.09
C VAL A 100 -7.46 -15.02 -10.98
N ALA A 101 -6.24 -14.65 -11.36
CA ALA A 101 -5.38 -15.48 -12.20
C ALA A 101 -4.80 -16.68 -11.44
N TYR A 102 -4.72 -16.61 -10.10
CA TYR A 102 -4.23 -17.72 -9.30
C TYR A 102 -5.32 -18.80 -9.14
N PRO A 103 -5.00 -20.09 -9.28
CA PRO A 103 -6.00 -21.16 -9.23
C PRO A 103 -6.74 -21.16 -7.89
N ALA A 104 -8.08 -21.15 -7.97
CA ALA A 104 -8.93 -21.26 -6.80
C ALA A 104 -8.80 -22.65 -6.14
N PRO A 105 -8.94 -22.74 -4.81
CA PRO A 105 -9.01 -24.03 -4.12
C PRO A 105 -10.27 -24.78 -4.57
N GLY A 106 -10.07 -25.92 -5.24
CA GLY A 106 -11.16 -26.78 -5.72
C GLY A 106 -11.75 -27.68 -4.63
N PRO A 107 -12.76 -28.52 -4.98
CA PRO A 107 -13.47 -29.39 -4.03
C PRO A 107 -12.59 -30.43 -3.29
N GLY A 108 -11.36 -30.67 -3.77
CA GLY A 108 -10.38 -31.56 -3.15
C GLY A 108 -9.20 -30.85 -2.48
N TYR A 109 -9.30 -29.54 -2.21
CA TYR A 109 -8.23 -28.79 -1.56
C TYR A 109 -8.11 -29.16 -0.07
N ASP A 110 -6.90 -29.46 0.39
CA ASP A 110 -6.63 -29.78 1.79
C ASP A 110 -6.64 -28.49 2.65
N PHE A 111 -7.82 -28.16 3.17
CA PHE A 111 -8.00 -27.03 4.09
C PHE A 111 -7.31 -27.27 5.45
N ALA A 112 -7.09 -28.52 5.85
CA ALA A 112 -6.34 -28.84 7.07
C ALA A 112 -4.86 -28.45 6.94
N ALA A 113 -4.27 -28.60 5.75
CA ALA A 113 -2.90 -28.16 5.47
C ALA A 113 -2.71 -26.62 5.51
N THR A 114 -3.80 -25.85 5.40
CA THR A 114 -3.78 -24.38 5.42
C THR A 114 -4.28 -23.76 6.73
N GLY A 115 -4.63 -24.60 7.71
CA GLY A 115 -5.10 -24.17 9.03
C GLY A 115 -6.39 -23.36 8.97
N SER A 116 -7.18 -23.53 7.91
CA SER A 116 -8.52 -22.95 7.77
C SER A 116 -9.55 -24.05 7.98
N ASP A 117 -10.61 -23.78 8.73
CA ASP A 117 -11.70 -24.73 8.89
C ASP A 117 -12.34 -25.05 7.52
N PRO A 118 -12.74 -26.31 7.26
CA PRO A 118 -13.29 -26.73 5.97
C PRO A 118 -14.51 -25.92 5.48
N GLY A 119 -15.23 -25.26 6.40
CA GLY A 119 -16.40 -24.42 6.09
C GLY A 119 -16.09 -22.97 5.70
N TRP A 120 -14.83 -22.52 5.73
CA TRP A 120 -14.44 -21.13 5.37
C TRP A 120 -14.10 -20.94 3.90
N GLY A 121 -14.25 -21.98 3.08
CA GLY A 121 -14.12 -21.89 1.62
C GLY A 121 -15.20 -20.99 1.04
N LEU A 122 -14.79 -19.92 0.36
CA LEU A 122 -15.72 -19.01 -0.30
C LEU A 122 -16.23 -19.63 -1.62
N PRO A 123 -17.52 -19.47 -1.97
CA PRO A 123 -18.07 -20.06 -3.19
C PRO A 123 -17.74 -19.24 -4.44
N GLY A 124 -17.68 -19.92 -5.59
CA GLY A 124 -17.57 -19.31 -6.92
C GLY A 124 -16.30 -18.48 -7.10
N LEU A 125 -16.42 -17.27 -7.67
CA LEU A 125 -15.29 -16.36 -7.89
C LEU A 125 -14.62 -15.93 -6.58
N PHE A 126 -15.33 -15.94 -5.46
CA PHE A 126 -14.75 -15.54 -4.17
C PHE A 126 -13.80 -16.59 -3.60
N ALA A 127 -13.80 -17.82 -4.13
CA ALA A 127 -12.89 -18.90 -3.73
C ALA A 127 -11.41 -18.46 -3.77
N HIS A 128 -11.05 -17.59 -4.71
CA HIS A 128 -9.72 -17.01 -4.86
C HIS A 128 -9.26 -16.16 -3.65
N TRP A 129 -10.18 -15.69 -2.81
CA TRP A 129 -9.91 -14.90 -1.61
C TRP A 129 -10.00 -15.71 -0.31
N THR A 130 -10.15 -17.03 -0.39
CA THR A 130 -10.19 -17.90 0.78
C THR A 130 -8.93 -17.75 1.63
N LYS A 131 -9.09 -17.71 2.95
CA LYS A 131 -7.99 -17.55 3.91
C LYS A 131 -6.94 -18.66 3.71
N ASN A 132 -5.66 -18.30 3.67
CA ASN A 132 -4.51 -19.20 3.49
C ASN A 132 -4.48 -20.04 2.19
N ALA A 133 -5.52 -19.96 1.35
CA ALA A 133 -5.67 -20.68 0.09
C ALA A 133 -5.78 -19.73 -1.11
N ASN A 134 -5.03 -18.63 -1.07
CA ASN A 134 -5.04 -17.58 -2.11
C ASN A 134 -3.63 -17.27 -2.63
N ALA A 135 -3.55 -16.45 -3.68
CA ALA A 135 -2.30 -16.03 -4.31
C ALA A 135 -1.31 -15.41 -3.31
N ALA A 136 -1.81 -14.60 -2.38
CA ALA A 136 -0.97 -13.95 -1.39
C ALA A 136 -0.40 -14.92 -0.36
N ALA A 137 -1.16 -15.93 0.06
CA ALA A 137 -0.68 -16.99 0.92
C ALA A 137 0.33 -17.92 0.22
N ALA A 138 0.17 -18.13 -1.09
CA ALA A 138 1.16 -18.85 -1.90
C ALA A 138 2.48 -18.05 -2.00
N PHE A 139 2.39 -16.74 -2.24
CA PHE A 139 3.55 -15.85 -2.22
C PHE A 139 4.25 -15.85 -0.86
N ASP A 140 3.52 -15.75 0.25
CA ASP A 140 4.08 -15.81 1.60
C ASP A 140 4.84 -17.13 1.84
N ARG A 141 4.27 -18.27 1.43
CA ARG A 141 4.95 -19.57 1.51
C ARG A 141 6.25 -19.60 0.73
N TRP A 142 6.26 -19.10 -0.50
CA TRP A 142 7.49 -19.04 -1.29
C TRP A 142 8.49 -18.05 -0.70
N PHE A 143 8.10 -16.78 -0.57
CA PHE A 143 8.97 -15.67 -0.18
C PHE A 143 9.56 -15.85 1.21
N LEU A 144 8.74 -16.24 2.19
CA LEU A 144 9.24 -16.36 3.55
C LEU A 144 10.16 -17.58 3.71
N ASN A 145 9.97 -18.64 2.92
CA ASN A 145 10.82 -19.85 3.00
C ASN A 145 12.20 -19.64 2.37
N LEU A 146 12.46 -18.49 1.74
CA LEU A 146 13.80 -18.08 1.33
C LEU A 146 14.69 -17.68 2.52
N PHE A 147 14.11 -17.36 3.68
CA PHE A 147 14.86 -16.96 4.86
C PHE A 147 15.16 -18.16 5.78
N PRO A 148 16.32 -18.20 6.46
CA PRO A 148 16.67 -19.26 7.40
C PRO A 148 15.63 -19.37 8.52
N ARG A 149 15.01 -20.54 8.68
CA ARG A 149 13.99 -20.78 9.70
C ARG A 149 14.08 -22.19 10.29
N PRO A 150 13.71 -22.35 11.59
CA PRO A 150 13.73 -23.65 12.25
C PRO A 150 12.66 -24.61 11.74
N GLN A 151 11.55 -24.09 11.19
CA GLN A 151 10.49 -24.89 10.56
C GLN A 151 9.98 -24.22 9.27
N PRO A 152 9.57 -24.99 8.25
CA PRO A 152 9.00 -24.43 7.03
C PRO A 152 7.68 -23.71 7.33
N PHE A 153 7.47 -22.55 6.72
CA PHE A 153 6.21 -21.84 6.84
C PHE A 153 5.15 -22.46 5.94
N ARG A 154 4.03 -22.82 6.57
CA ARG A 154 2.88 -23.42 5.89
C ARG A 154 1.73 -22.44 5.76
N PHE A 155 1.32 -21.83 6.87
CA PHE A 155 0.22 -20.88 6.90
C PHE A 155 0.33 -19.96 8.10
N ARG A 156 -0.54 -18.95 8.15
CA ARG A 156 -0.63 -18.03 9.28
C ARG A 156 -2.01 -18.10 9.96
N PRO A 157 -2.07 -18.21 11.30
CA PRO A 157 -3.34 -18.28 12.01
C PRO A 157 -4.18 -17.00 11.92
N ASP A 158 -3.54 -15.84 11.89
CA ASP A 158 -4.16 -14.50 11.79
C ASP A 158 -4.71 -14.19 10.38
N GLY A 159 -4.29 -14.91 9.34
CA GLY A 159 -4.65 -14.66 7.94
C GLY A 159 -3.96 -13.45 7.30
N HIS A 160 -2.97 -12.85 7.96
CA HIS A 160 -2.23 -11.74 7.37
C HIS A 160 -1.19 -12.23 6.38
N VAL A 161 -1.06 -11.50 5.27
CA VAL A 161 -0.17 -11.83 4.15
C VAL A 161 0.75 -10.65 3.85
N VAL A 162 1.97 -10.93 3.40
CA VAL A 162 2.95 -9.89 3.04
C VAL A 162 2.36 -8.98 1.97
N LEU A 163 1.75 -9.54 0.91
CA LEU A 163 1.17 -8.76 -0.18
C LEU A 163 0.00 -7.84 0.23
N GLY A 164 -0.50 -7.94 1.47
CA GLY A 164 -1.47 -7.01 2.04
C GLY A 164 -0.96 -5.56 2.13
N PHE A 165 0.35 -5.31 1.96
CA PHE A 165 0.87 -3.95 1.85
C PHE A 165 0.34 -3.20 0.61
N VAL A 166 0.01 -3.90 -0.49
CA VAL A 166 -0.45 -3.25 -1.74
C VAL A 166 -1.76 -2.46 -1.53
N PRO A 167 -2.85 -3.07 -1.03
CA PRO A 167 -4.07 -2.32 -0.71
C PRO A 167 -3.87 -1.29 0.41
N ALA A 168 -2.89 -1.50 1.30
CA ALA A 168 -2.53 -0.54 2.33
C ALA A 168 -1.92 0.75 1.75
N ILE A 169 -1.01 0.63 0.76
CA ILE A 169 -0.43 1.77 0.04
C ILE A 169 -1.50 2.48 -0.79
N ALA A 170 -2.39 1.73 -1.43
CA ALA A 170 -3.53 2.31 -2.14
C ALA A 170 -4.43 3.17 -1.24
N THR A 171 -4.71 2.69 -0.02
CA THR A 171 -5.46 3.47 0.99
C THR A 171 -4.74 4.76 1.37
N MET A 172 -3.41 4.71 1.51
CA MET A 172 -2.60 5.90 1.76
C MET A 172 -2.65 6.90 0.60
N LEU A 173 -2.60 6.42 -0.65
CA LEU A 173 -2.68 7.25 -1.85
C LEU A 173 -4.06 7.88 -2.01
N PHE A 174 -5.13 7.15 -1.67
CA PHE A 174 -6.47 7.70 -1.57
C PHE A 174 -6.57 8.81 -0.51
N GLY A 175 -5.88 8.63 0.63
CA GLY A 175 -5.73 9.67 1.65
C GLY A 175 -5.04 10.93 1.10
N VAL A 176 -3.99 10.77 0.30
CA VAL A 176 -3.31 11.90 -0.37
C VAL A 176 -4.26 12.66 -1.29
N LEU A 177 -4.99 11.96 -2.16
CA LEU A 177 -5.99 12.58 -3.04
C LEU A 177 -7.04 13.36 -2.23
N THR A 178 -7.49 12.79 -1.11
CA THR A 178 -8.43 13.44 -0.20
C THR A 178 -7.82 14.69 0.45
N GLY A 179 -6.55 14.63 0.87
CA GLY A 179 -5.83 15.76 1.42
C GLY A 179 -5.63 16.89 0.41
N GLU A 180 -5.34 16.56 -0.85
CA GLU A 180 -5.24 17.55 -1.94
C GLU A 180 -6.60 18.20 -2.26
N LEU A 181 -7.67 17.40 -2.28
CA LEU A 181 -9.05 17.88 -2.41
C LEU A 181 -9.40 18.88 -1.31
N LEU A 182 -9.12 18.56 -0.05
CA LEU A 182 -9.36 19.46 1.09
C LEU A 182 -8.53 20.74 1.00
N ARG A 183 -7.24 20.63 0.65
CA ARG A 183 -6.35 21.80 0.49
C ARG A 183 -6.84 22.73 -0.61
N SER A 184 -7.36 22.18 -1.71
CA SER A 184 -7.90 22.99 -2.80
C SER A 184 -9.15 23.78 -2.38
N ARG A 185 -10.00 23.21 -1.50
CA ARG A 185 -11.20 23.88 -0.98
C ARG A 185 -10.90 25.04 -0.04
N ASN A 186 -9.85 24.93 0.78
CA ASN A 186 -9.46 25.99 1.72
C ASN A 186 -8.93 27.26 1.04
N HIS A 187 -8.55 27.20 -0.24
CA HIS A 187 -8.18 28.37 -1.04
C HIS A 187 -9.37 29.03 -1.76
N THR A 188 -10.59 28.49 -1.62
CA THR A 188 -11.79 28.93 -2.36
C THR A 188 -12.55 30.08 -1.69
N GLY A 189 -11.97 30.73 -0.67
CA GLY A 189 -12.51 31.95 -0.05
C GLY A 189 -12.14 33.25 -0.79
N SER A 190 -11.20 33.21 -1.74
CA SER A 190 -10.85 34.36 -2.59
C SER A 190 -10.62 33.90 -4.04
N ASN A 191 -11.65 34.11 -4.87
CA ASN A 191 -11.61 34.22 -6.31
C ASN A 191 -10.93 33.07 -7.14
N CYS A 192 -11.77 32.10 -7.53
CA CYS A 192 -11.77 31.37 -8.81
C CYS A 192 -10.60 30.40 -9.20
N LYS A 193 -10.82 29.08 -9.05
CA LYS A 193 -11.16 28.12 -10.14
C LYS A 193 -11.34 26.70 -9.52
N PRO A 194 -12.46 26.02 -9.77
CA PRO A 194 -12.71 24.69 -9.21
C PRO A 194 -11.72 23.68 -9.80
N ILE A 195 -11.44 22.63 -9.03
CA ILE A 195 -10.60 21.44 -9.33
C ILE A 195 -10.75 20.91 -10.76
N ARG A 196 -11.90 21.16 -11.41
CA ARG A 196 -12.09 20.96 -12.85
C ARG A 196 -10.96 21.54 -13.70
N SER A 197 -10.35 22.69 -13.39
CA SER A 197 -9.32 23.25 -14.28
C SER A 197 -7.96 22.56 -14.20
N CYS A 198 -7.57 21.99 -13.06
CA CYS A 198 -6.34 21.19 -12.96
C CYS A 198 -6.56 19.74 -13.40
N VAL A 199 -7.70 19.14 -13.04
CA VAL A 199 -8.08 17.82 -13.57
C VAL A 199 -8.22 17.89 -15.08
N SER A 200 -8.91 18.89 -15.63
CA SER A 200 -9.13 19.06 -17.07
C SER A 200 -7.89 19.47 -17.86
N ARG A 201 -7.01 20.33 -17.31
CA ARG A 201 -5.76 20.69 -18.02
C ARG A 201 -4.88 19.49 -18.23
N ASP A 202 -4.85 18.62 -17.25
CA ASP A 202 -4.10 17.44 -17.43
C ASP A 202 -4.95 16.46 -18.32
N LEU A 203 -6.30 16.26 -18.16
CA LEU A 203 -7.06 15.04 -18.63
C LEU A 203 -7.18 14.93 -20.14
N PHE A 204 -6.92 16.02 -20.85
CA PHE A 204 -6.89 16.08 -22.30
C PHE A 204 -5.63 16.84 -22.76
N PRO A 205 -4.52 16.14 -23.04
CA PRO A 205 -3.39 16.70 -23.77
C PRO A 205 -3.37 16.19 -25.22
N LEU A 206 -4.53 15.88 -25.81
CA LEU A 206 -4.63 15.57 -27.23
C LEU A 206 -5.35 16.73 -27.92
N GLY A 207 -4.52 17.60 -28.48
CA GLY A 207 -4.96 18.63 -29.40
C GLY A 207 -5.60 17.99 -30.62
N LEU A 208 -6.76 18.52 -30.98
CA LEU A 208 -7.14 18.70 -32.36
C LEU A 208 -7.17 20.22 -32.55
N GLY A 209 -6.11 20.72 -33.17
CA GLY A 209 -6.19 21.95 -33.95
C GLY A 209 -6.90 21.69 -35.26
#